data_AF-A0A1Q9P1H8-F1
#
_entry.id   AF-A0A1Q9P1H8-F1
#
_cell.length_a   1.000
_cell.length_b   1.000
_cell.length_c   1.000
_cell.angle_alpha   90.00
_cell.angle_beta   90.00
_cell.angle_gamma   90.00
#
_symmetry.space_group_name_H-M   'P 1'
#
loop_
_entity.id
_entity.type
_entity.pdbx_description
1 polymer ?
#
loop_
_entity_poly.entity_id
_entity_poly.type
_entity_poly.pdbx_seq_one_letter_code
_entity_poly.pdbx_strand_id
1 'polypeptide(L)' 'MNDQMKEISISGMVSKIMDQYVITTDDGTEYKLSAILPWEAVAADFGSGDFALHVGKRMIAIGTTDGHTIWGAALSES' A
#
# COMPACT_ATOMS: atom_id res chain seq x y z
N MET A 1 14.05 20.29 1.61
CA MET A 1 12.94 19.34 1.59
C MET A 1 13.49 18.04 1.04
N ASN A 2 13.92 17.13 1.92
CA ASN A 2 14.31 15.79 1.51
C ASN A 2 13.08 14.91 1.70
N ASP A 3 12.24 14.82 0.68
CA ASP A 3 11.25 13.75 0.53
C ASP A 3 12.04 12.46 0.26
N GLN A 4 12.70 11.94 1.28
CA GLN A 4 13.37 10.66 1.20
C GLN A 4 12.28 9.61 1.30
N MET A 5 11.83 9.13 0.14
CA MET A 5 11.12 7.87 0.07
C MET A 5 11.93 6.82 0.82
N LYS A 6 11.27 6.11 1.74
CA LYS A 6 11.90 5.06 2.54
C LYS A 6 11.27 3.74 2.20
N GLU A 7 12.10 2.72 2.08
CA GLU A 7 11.61 1.35 2.08
C GLU A 7 10.95 1.05 3.42
N ILE A 8 9.79 0.39 3.36
CA ILE A 8 8.99 0.02 4.52
C ILE A 8 8.44 -1.40 4.35
N SER A 9 8.29 -2.09 5.47
CA SER A 9 7.59 -3.36 5.60
C SER A 9 6.69 -3.29 6.83
N ILE A 10 5.38 -3.39 6.63
CA ILE A 10 4.40 -3.30 7.72
C ILE A 10 3.36 -4.42 7.62
N SER A 11 2.85 -4.85 8.78
CA SER A 11 1.72 -5.79 8.87
C SER A 11 0.46 -5.03 9.25
N GLY A 12 -0.65 -5.32 8.60
CA GLY A 12 -1.92 -4.68 8.86
C GLY A 12 -3.10 -5.31 8.15
N MET A 13 -4.30 -4.82 8.46
CA MET A 13 -5.53 -5.23 7.81
C MET A 13 -5.71 -4.48 6.49
N VAL A 14 -5.89 -5.23 5.39
CA VAL A 14 -6.16 -4.62 4.09
C VAL A 14 -7.66 -4.33 3.97
N SER A 15 -8.00 -3.11 3.60
CA SER A 15 -9.37 -2.64 3.39
C SER A 15 -9.46 -1.83 2.10
N LYS A 16 -10.70 -1.56 1.67
CA LYS A 16 -10.99 -0.65 0.55
C LYS A 16 -11.85 0.50 1.06
N ILE A 17 -11.36 1.72 0.94
CA ILE A 17 -12.06 2.95 1.32
C ILE A 17 -12.33 3.74 0.04
N MET A 18 -13.60 3.87 -0.34
CA MET A 18 -14.03 4.39 -1.65
C MET A 18 -13.34 3.60 -2.79
N ASP A 19 -12.49 4.25 -3.58
CA ASP A 19 -11.75 3.66 -4.69
C ASP A 19 -10.28 3.36 -4.35
N GLN A 20 -9.87 3.48 -3.08
CA GLN A 20 -8.49 3.29 -2.64
C GLN A 20 -8.34 2.05 -1.77
N TYR A 21 -7.26 1.31 -1.98
CA TYR A 21 -6.85 0.23 -1.08
C TYR A 21 -5.98 0.81 0.03
N VAL A 22 -6.22 0.37 1.26
CA VAL A 22 -5.57 0.87 2.47
C VAL A 22 -5.14 -0.32 3.31
N ILE A 23 -3.96 -0.23 3.93
CA ILE A 23 -3.55 -1.13 5.01
C ILE A 23 -3.53 -0.37 6.33
N THR A 24 -4.22 -0.90 7.34
CA THR A 24 -4.28 -0.33 8.68
C THR A 24 -3.47 -1.19 9.63
N THR A 25 -2.42 -0.61 10.23
CA THR A 25 -1.55 -1.27 11.20
C THR A 25 -2.21 -1.36 12.58
N ASP A 26 -1.62 -2.16 13.48
CA ASP A 26 -2.19 -2.43 14.81
C ASP A 26 -2.23 -1.20 15.75
N ASP A 27 -1.38 -0.21 15.50
CA ASP A 27 -1.39 1.08 16.19
C ASP A 27 -2.42 2.07 15.61
N GLY A 28 -3.17 1.65 14.57
CA GLY A 28 -4.19 2.45 13.91
C GLY A 28 -3.65 3.36 12.80
N THR A 29 -2.36 3.26 12.45
CA THR A 29 -1.80 4.01 11.32
C THR A 29 -2.32 3.45 9.99
N GLU A 30 -2.72 4.33 9.08
CA GLU A 30 -3.26 3.95 7.78
C GLU A 30 -2.32 4.35 6.64
N TYR A 31 -2.09 3.41 5.73
CA TYR A 31 -1.31 3.65 4.52
C TYR A 31 -2.12 3.31 3.28
N LYS A 32 -2.13 4.20 2.31
CA LYS A 32 -2.67 3.89 0.98
C LYS A 32 -1.75 2.91 0.26
N LEU A 33 -2.33 1.99 -0.50
CA LEU A 33 -1.57 1.04 -1.32
C LEU A 33 -1.64 1.47 -2.79
N SER A 34 -0.47 1.60 -3.41
CA SER A 34 -0.31 1.77 -4.85
C SER A 34 0.61 0.68 -5.37
N ALA A 35 0.15 -0.10 -6.34
CA ALA A 35 0.98 -1.14 -6.97
C ALA A 35 2.06 -0.54 -7.87
N ILE A 36 1.94 0.74 -8.23
CA ILE A 36 2.89 1.48 -9.07
C ILE A 36 3.68 2.49 -8.25
N LEU A 37 4.79 2.96 -8.82
CA LEU A 37 5.55 4.09 -8.31
C LEU A 37 4.97 5.42 -8.82
N PRO A 38 5.14 6.55 -8.10
CA PRO A 38 4.47 7.80 -8.44
C PRO A 38 4.96 8.45 -9.73
N TRP A 39 6.09 8.01 -10.28
CA TRP A 39 6.65 8.47 -11.56
C TRP A 39 6.32 7.55 -12.75
N GLU A 40 5.56 6.47 -12.54
CA GLU A 40 5.17 5.59 -13.64
C GLU A 40 4.07 6.21 -14.49
N ALA A 41 4.23 6.14 -15.82
CA ALA A 41 3.27 6.67 -16.79
C ALA A 41 2.12 5.68 -17.07
N VAL A 42 1.61 5.03 -16.03
CA VAL A 42 0.48 4.10 -16.09
C VAL A 42 -0.68 4.64 -15.25
N ALA A 43 -1.88 4.10 -15.48
CA ALA A 43 -3.04 4.47 -14.67
C ALA A 43 -2.82 4.12 -13.20
N ALA A 44 -3.32 4.97 -12.29
CA ALA A 44 -3.10 4.83 -10.84
C ALA A 44 -3.65 3.52 -10.24
N ASP A 45 -4.54 2.84 -10.96
CA ASP A 45 -5.14 1.55 -10.60
C ASP A 45 -4.39 0.34 -11.19
N PHE A 46 -3.38 0.56 -12.02
CA PHE A 46 -2.58 -0.51 -12.62
C PHE A 46 -1.97 -1.39 -11.51
N GLY A 47 -2.21 -2.70 -11.56
CA GLY A 47 -1.75 -3.67 -10.53
C GLY A 47 -2.59 -3.70 -9.24
N SER A 48 -3.59 -2.82 -9.07
CA SER A 48 -4.42 -2.76 -7.85
C SER A 48 -5.40 -3.93 -7.72
N GLY A 49 -5.57 -4.71 -8.79
CA GLY A 49 -6.41 -5.92 -8.79
C GLY A 49 -5.92 -6.98 -7.81
N ASP A 50 -4.60 -7.06 -7.57
CA ASP A 50 -4.03 -7.99 -6.61
C ASP A 50 -4.46 -7.64 -5.18
N PHE A 51 -4.56 -6.35 -4.83
CA PHE A 51 -5.01 -5.92 -3.50
C PHE A 51 -6.46 -6.32 -3.21
N ALA A 52 -7.31 -6.37 -4.23
CA ALA A 52 -8.71 -6.78 -4.09
C ALA A 52 -8.84 -8.21 -3.51
N LEU A 53 -7.91 -9.10 -3.84
CA LEU A 53 -7.89 -10.50 -3.38
C LEU A 53 -7.56 -10.63 -1.88
N HIS A 54 -7.04 -9.56 -1.29
CA HIS A 54 -6.55 -9.51 0.08
C HIS A 54 -7.39 -8.62 0.99
N VAL A 55 -8.44 -7.96 0.48
CA VAL A 55 -9.36 -7.18 1.31
C VAL A 55 -9.99 -8.05 2.42
N GLY A 56 -9.97 -7.53 3.64
CA GLY A 56 -10.44 -8.23 4.84
C GLY A 56 -9.43 -9.22 5.43
N LYS A 57 -8.22 -9.31 4.87
CA LYS A 57 -7.14 -10.15 5.38
C LYS A 57 -6.05 -9.30 6.01
N ARG A 58 -5.38 -9.88 7.01
CA ARG A 58 -4.12 -9.34 7.52
C ARG A 58 -2.99 -9.76 6.59
N MET A 59 -2.24 -8.78 6.11
CA MET A 59 -1.14 -8.99 5.15
C MET A 59 0.09 -8.22 5.61
N ILE A 60 1.25 -8.57 5.06
CA ILE A 60 2.46 -7.76 5.11
C ILE A 60 2.53 -6.96 3.80
N ALA A 61 2.60 -5.64 3.89
CA ALA A 61 2.84 -4.74 2.76
C ALA A 61 4.30 -4.29 2.75
N ILE A 62 4.96 -4.47 1.60
CA ILE A 62 6.32 -3.99 1.35
C ILE A 62 6.32 -2.99 0.20
N GLY A 63 7.16 -1.96 0.27
CA GLY A 63 7.30 -0.97 -0.79
C GLY A 63 8.07 0.25 -0.33
N THR A 64 7.90 1.36 -1.03
CA THR A 64 8.49 2.66 -0.64
C THR A 64 7.40 3.63 -0.19
N THR A 65 7.64 4.37 0.89
CA THR A 65 6.65 5.29 1.44
C THR A 65 7.12 6.73 1.49
N ASP A 66 6.17 7.63 1.21
CA ASP A 66 6.23 9.07 1.44
C ASP A 66 5.61 9.48 2.81
N GLY A 67 5.31 8.48 3.65
CA GLY A 67 4.65 8.66 4.94
C GLY A 67 3.12 8.53 4.90
N HIS A 68 2.49 8.47 3.73
CA HIS A 68 1.03 8.35 3.58
C HIS A 68 0.62 7.21 2.63
N THR A 69 1.44 6.94 1.63
CA THR A 69 1.21 5.91 0.62
C THR A 69 2.40 4.96 0.61
N ILE A 70 2.15 3.67 0.41
CA ILE A 70 3.16 2.68 0.06
C ILE A 70 3.05 2.48 -1.45
N TRP A 71 4.08 2.95 -2.14
CA TRP A 71 4.27 2.88 -3.58
C TRP A 71 5.03 1.62 -3.98
N GLY A 72 4.70 1.08 -5.15
CA GLY A 72 5.21 -0.23 -5.59
C GLY A 72 4.86 -1.34 -4.60
N ALA A 73 3.68 -1.23 -3.97
CA ALA A 73 3.29 -2.10 -2.88
C ALA A 73 3.08 -3.54 -3.35
N ALA A 74 3.73 -4.48 -2.68
CA ALA A 74 3.44 -5.90 -2.79
C ALA A 74 2.89 -6.42 -1.46
N LEU A 75 1.91 -7.33 -1.54
CA LEU A 75 1.31 -7.96 -0.37
C LEU A 75 1.74 -9.42 -0.28
N SER A 76 2.10 -9.87 0.92
CA SER A 76 2.34 -11.28 1.23
C SER A 76 1.63 -11.70 2.50
N GLU A 77 1.33 -12.99 2.63
CA GLU A 77 0.76 -13.55 3.85
C GLU A 77 1.76 -13.43 5.01
N SER A 78 1.23 -13.23 6.22
CA SER A 78 2.01 -13.11 7.45
C SER A 78 2.34 -14.46 8.08
#